data_AF-A0AAU3PJE7-F1
#
_entry.id   AF-A0AAU3PJE7-F1
#
_cell.length_a   1.000
_cell.length_b   1.000
_cell.length_c   1.000
_cell.angle_alpha   90.00
_cell.angle_beta   90.00
_cell.angle_gamma   90.00
#
_symmetry.space_group_name_H-M   'P 1'
#
loop_
_entity.id
_entity.type
_entity.pdbx_description
1 polymer ?
#
loop_
_entity_poly.entity_id
_entity_poly.type
_entity_poly.pdbx_seq_one_letter_code
_entity_poly.pdbx_strand_id
1 'polypeptide(L)'
;MARSTWTRQTAWRPDAAPHGGRSPPPSLEVSYDDGATWQGAELSHKSAGWRTALHAPRSARFVTLRVKAKDSADNSVSQTITRAFGLR
;
A
#
# COMPACT_ATOMS: atom_id res chain seq x y z
N MET A 1 -13.96 -1.09 34.46
CA MET A 1 -13.65 0.17 33.74
C MET A 1 -12.47 -0.11 32.81
N ALA A 2 -12.70 -0.30 31.50
CA ALA A 2 -11.64 -0.61 30.54
C ALA A 2 -11.52 0.55 29.53
N ARG A 3 -10.37 1.21 29.52
CA ARG A 3 -10.06 2.33 28.62
C ARG A 3 -9.45 1.77 27.34
N SER A 4 -10.20 1.81 26.25
CA SER A 4 -9.72 1.39 24.93
C SER A 4 -9.18 2.59 24.17
N THR A 5 -7.85 2.76 24.22
CA THR A 5 -7.14 3.75 23.41
C THR A 5 -6.79 3.14 22.07
N TRP A 6 -7.54 3.48 21.02
CA TRP A 6 -7.19 3.13 19.64
C TRP A 6 -6.36 4.28 19.04
N THR A 7 -5.03 4.19 19.11
CA THR A 7 -4.15 5.02 18.28
C THR A 7 -3.61 4.15 17.16
N ARG A 8 -4.36 4.03 16.05
CA ARG A 8 -3.87 3.42 14.82
C ARG A 8 -3.18 4.49 13.98
N GLN A 9 -2.00 4.92 14.43
CA GLN A 9 -1.05 5.67 13.61
C GLN A 9 0.12 4.73 13.30
N THR A 10 0.03 3.99 12.19
CA THR A 10 1.21 3.30 11.66
C THR A 10 2.05 4.33 10.90
N ALA A 11 2.64 5.27 11.63
CA ALA A 11 3.81 5.98 11.15
C ALA A 11 4.96 4.97 11.14
N TRP A 12 5.06 4.19 10.06
CA TRP A 12 6.26 3.39 9.83
C TRP A 12 7.40 4.36 9.54
N ARG A 13 8.26 4.57 10.54
CA ARG A 13 9.58 5.13 10.33
C ARG A 13 10.43 4.00 9.74
N PRO A 14 10.96 4.11 8.52
CA PRO A 14 12.11 3.30 8.17
C PRO A 14 13.17 3.65 9.21
N ASP A 15 13.49 2.70 10.08
CA ASP A 15 14.75 2.82 10.82
C ASP A 15 15.84 2.98 9.76
N ALA A 16 16.64 4.03 9.91
CA ALA A 16 17.63 4.40 8.92
C ALA A 16 18.60 3.22 8.75
N ALA A 17 18.46 2.49 7.64
CA ALA A 17 19.44 1.46 7.29
C ALA A 17 20.83 2.14 7.24
N PRO A 18 21.86 1.63 7.94
CA PRO A 18 23.15 2.32 8.08
C PRO A 18 23.96 2.45 6.79
N HIS A 19 23.41 2.03 5.65
CA HIS A 19 24.10 2.05 4.36
C HIS A 19 23.10 2.54 3.33
N GLY A 20 23.47 3.61 2.61
CA GLY A 20 22.69 4.23 1.53
C GLY A 20 22.49 3.32 0.32
N GLY A 21 21.90 2.14 0.53
CA GLY A 21 21.46 1.23 -0.50
C GLY A 21 20.07 1.65 -0.96
N ARG A 22 19.94 1.96 -2.25
CA ARG A 22 18.65 2.22 -2.89
C ARG A 22 17.73 1.02 -2.68
N SER A 23 16.76 1.11 -1.78
CA SER A 23 15.69 0.11 -1.69
C SER A 23 14.92 0.10 -3.01
N PRO A 24 14.56 -1.07 -3.54
CA PRO A 24 13.67 -1.13 -4.69
C PRO A 24 12.35 -0.43 -4.36
N PRO A 25 11.72 0.24 -5.33
CA PRO A 25 10.40 0.82 -5.11
C PRO A 25 9.42 -0.27 -4.67
N PRO A 26 8.46 0.03 -3.80
CA PRO A 26 7.41 -0.91 -3.47
C PRO A 26 6.60 -1.24 -4.72
N SER A 27 6.00 -2.43 -4.75
CA SER A 27 5.02 -2.81 -5.75
C SER A 27 3.62 -2.59 -5.19
N LEU A 28 2.73 -2.01 -5.99
CA LEU A 28 1.31 -1.84 -5.66
C LEU A 28 0.46 -2.65 -6.63
N GLU A 29 -0.50 -3.37 -6.08
CA GLU A 29 -1.51 -4.10 -6.82
C GLU A 29 -2.89 -3.62 -6.37
N VAL A 30 -3.80 -3.48 -7.33
CA VAL A 30 -5.14 -2.92 -7.14
C VAL A 30 -6.18 -3.95 -7.55
N SER A 31 -7.24 -4.06 -6.78
CA SER A 31 -8.39 -4.91 -7.05
C SER A 31 -9.67 -4.09 -6.92
N TYR A 32 -10.61 -4.33 -7.84
CA TYR A 32 -11.94 -3.70 -7.86
C TYR A 32 -13.07 -4.69 -7.51
N ASP A 33 -12.71 -5.95 -7.24
CA ASP A 33 -13.60 -7.09 -6.99
C ASP A 33 -13.27 -7.74 -5.63
N ASP A 34 -13.03 -6.91 -4.61
CA ASP A 34 -12.75 -7.33 -3.22
C ASP A 34 -11.51 -8.26 -3.06
N GLY A 35 -10.57 -8.22 -4.01
CA GLY A 35 -9.31 -8.96 -3.97
C GLY A 35 -9.31 -10.26 -4.80
N ALA A 36 -10.34 -10.50 -5.61
CA ALA A 36 -10.41 -11.69 -6.46
C ALA A 36 -9.47 -11.60 -7.67
N THR A 37 -9.37 -10.43 -8.31
CA THR A 37 -8.39 -10.13 -9.36
C THR A 37 -7.50 -8.98 -8.97
N TRP A 38 -6.23 -9.04 -9.39
CA TRP A 38 -5.20 -8.08 -9.06
C TRP A 38 -4.58 -7.49 -10.32
N GLN A 39 -4.47 -6.17 -10.35
CA GLN A 39 -3.87 -5.40 -11.44
C GLN A 39 -2.64 -4.67 -10.90
N GLY A 40 -1.49 -4.85 -11.55
CA GLY A 40 -0.29 -4.10 -11.21
C GLY A 40 -0.51 -2.61 -11.46
N ALA A 41 -0.23 -1.78 -10.45
CA ALA A 41 -0.37 -0.35 -10.54
C ALA A 41 1.00 0.30 -10.68
N GLU A 42 1.16 1.13 -11.72
CA GLU A 42 2.38 1.88 -11.91
C GLU A 42 2.48 2.98 -10.84
N LEU A 43 3.60 2.98 -10.12
CA LEU A 43 3.85 3.93 -9.05
C LEU A 43 4.76 5.04 -9.54
N SER A 44 4.28 6.27 -9.45
CA SER A 44 5.06 7.48 -9.64
C SER A 44 5.53 8.01 -8.29
N HIS A 45 6.85 8.10 -8.11
CA HIS A 45 7.43 8.74 -6.94
C HIS A 45 7.22 10.27 -7.00
N LYS A 46 6.70 10.85 -5.92
CA LYS A 46 6.58 12.29 -5.70
C LYS A 46 7.24 12.63 -4.36
N SER A 47 7.57 13.91 -4.15
CA SER A 47 8.26 14.36 -2.93
C SER A 47 7.56 14.01 -1.62
N ALA A 48 6.24 13.79 -1.65
CA ALA A 48 5.42 13.39 -0.50
C ALA A 48 5.07 11.89 -0.45
N GLY A 49 5.59 11.06 -1.35
CA GLY A 49 5.32 9.62 -1.42
C GLY A 49 4.96 9.11 -2.80
N TRP A 50 4.30 7.95 -2.87
CA TRP A 50 3.94 7.28 -4.12
C TRP A 50 2.53 7.64 -4.56
N ARG A 51 2.33 7.83 -5.86
CA ARG A 51 1.01 8.05 -6.48
C ARG A 51 0.80 7.06 -7.62
N THR A 52 -0.46 6.71 -7.86
CA THR A 52 -0.87 5.89 -8.99
C THR A 52 -2.17 6.41 -9.58
N ALA A 53 -2.37 6.17 -10.88
CA ALA A 53 -3.63 6.41 -11.55
C ALA A 53 -4.49 5.15 -11.47
N LEU A 54 -5.75 5.32 -11.09
CA LEU A 54 -6.68 4.21 -10.93
C LEU A 54 -7.71 4.25 -12.04
N HIS A 55 -7.78 3.16 -12.78
CA HIS A 55 -8.77 2.95 -13.82
C HIS A 55 -9.81 1.95 -13.34
N ALA A 56 -10.80 2.46 -12.60
CA ALA A 56 -11.87 1.64 -12.06
C ALA A 56 -12.99 1.45 -13.10
N PRO A 57 -13.49 0.22 -13.31
CA PRO A 57 -14.71 0.02 -14.10
C PRO A 57 -15.91 0.63 -13.39
N ARG A 58 -16.93 1.07 -14.14
CA ARG A 58 -18.13 1.75 -13.60
C ARG A 58 -18.92 0.94 -12.56
N SER A 59 -18.79 -0.38 -12.58
CA SER A 59 -19.42 -1.28 -11.62
C SER A 59 -18.66 -1.41 -10.29
N ALA A 60 -17.41 -0.95 -10.23
CA ALA A 60 -16.58 -1.05 -9.04
C ALA A 60 -17.10 -0.11 -7.94
N ARG A 61 -17.29 -0.67 -6.74
CA ARG A 61 -17.80 0.08 -5.57
C ARG A 61 -16.72 0.40 -4.56
N PHE A 62 -15.65 -0.40 -4.54
CA PHE A 62 -14.55 -0.27 -3.60
C PHE A 62 -13.25 -0.62 -4.30
N VAL A 63 -12.16 -0.11 -3.76
CA VAL A 63 -10.81 -0.49 -4.15
C VAL A 63 -10.16 -1.25 -3.00
N THR A 64 -9.60 -2.41 -3.32
CA THR A 64 -8.74 -3.19 -2.42
C THR A 64 -7.31 -3.07 -2.90
N LEU A 65 -6.39 -2.78 -1.98
CA LEU A 65 -4.98 -2.54 -2.29
C LEU A 65 -4.11 -3.65 -1.70
N ARG A 66 -3.09 -4.08 -2.44
CA ARG A 66 -2.04 -4.96 -1.94
C ARG A 66 -0.70 -4.30 -2.21
N VAL A 67 0.06 -4.05 -1.15
CA VAL A 67 1.39 -3.44 -1.20
C VAL A 67 2.42 -4.50 -0.87
N LYS A 68 3.46 -4.61 -1.69
CA LYS A 68 4.64 -5.41 -1.40
C LYS A 68 5.86 -4.50 -1.33
N ALA A 69 6.56 -4.51 -0.22
CA ALA A 69 7.81 -3.79 -0.04
C ALA A 69 8.92 -4.79 0.25
N LYS A 70 10.07 -4.59 -0.39
CA LYS A 70 11.29 -5.36 -0.16
C LYS A 70 12.39 -4.41 0.29
N ASP A 71 13.07 -4.75 1.37
CA ASP A 71 14.25 -3.98 1.81
C ASP A 71 15.56 -4.54 1.23
N SER A 72 16.65 -3.81 1.44
CA SER A 72 17.99 -4.21 1.00
C SER A 72 18.57 -5.39 1.77
N ALA A 73 17.94 -5.80 2.87
CA ALA A 73 18.31 -6.95 3.71
C ALA A 73 17.49 -8.21 3.35
N ASP A 74 16.79 -8.20 2.21
CA ASP A 74 15.93 -9.27 1.70
C ASP A 74 14.62 -9.48 2.50
N ASN A 75 14.30 -8.62 3.47
CA ASN A 75 13.02 -8.69 4.17
C ASN A 75 11.91 -8.23 3.23
N SER A 76 10.81 -8.98 3.22
CA SER A 76 9.64 -8.70 2.40
C SER A 76 8.39 -8.57 3.25
N VAL A 77 7.66 -7.47 3.08
CA VAL A 77 6.36 -7.23 3.71
C VAL A 77 5.30 -7.18 2.63
N SER A 78 4.24 -7.96 2.80
CA SER A 78 3.03 -7.90 1.97
C SER A 78 1.84 -7.52 2.84
N GLN A 79 1.20 -6.41 2.52
CA GLN A 79 0.01 -5.94 3.22
C GLN A 79 -1.16 -5.83 2.26
N THR A 80 -2.31 -6.36 2.67
CA THR A 80 -3.57 -6.22 1.95
C THR A 80 -4.52 -5.33 2.76
N ILE A 81 -5.08 -4.32 2.10
CA ILE A 81 -6.08 -3.40 2.66
C ILE A 81 -7.36 -3.60 1.86
N THR A 82 -8.27 -4.38 2.41
CA THR A 82 -9.59 -4.65 1.82
C THR A 82 -10.46 -3.40 1.94
N ARG A 83 -11.11 -3.01 0.84
CA ARG A 83 -11.98 -1.81 0.77
C ARG A 83 -11.31 -0.55 1.31
N ALA A 84 -10.08 -0.31 0.86
CA ALA A 84 -9.26 0.84 1.24
C ALA A 84 -10.00 2.18 1.05
N PHE A 85 -10.82 2.31 0.02
CA PHE A 85 -11.77 3.41 -0.15
C PHE A 85 -12.92 3.01 -1.07
N GLY A 86 -14.05 3.73 -0.94
CA GLY A 86 -15.21 3.58 -1.80
C GLY A 86 -15.09 4.40 -3.09
N LEU A 87 -15.63 3.86 -4.17
CA LEU A 87 -15.80 4.53 -5.45
C LEU A 87 -17.24 5.02 -5.57
N ARG A 88 -17.45 6.20 -6.15
CA ARG A 88 -18.76 6.81 -6.36
C ARG A 88 -18.88 7.36 -7.77
#